data_AF-A0A7J9XEU7-F1
#
_entry.id   AF-A0A7J9XEU7-F1
#
_cell.length_a   1.000
_cell.length_b   1.000
_cell.length_c   1.000
_cell.angle_alpha   90.00
_cell.angle_beta   90.00
_cell.angle_gamma   90.00
#
_symmetry.space_group_name_H-M   'P 1'
#
loop_
_entity.id
_entity.type
_entity.pdbx_description
1 polymer ?
#
loop_
_entity_poly.entity_id
_entity_poly.type
_entity_poly.pdbx_seq_one_letter_code
_entity_poly.pdbx_strand_id
1 'polypeptide(L)'
;MALEQPATNSRRRARRIVESGPFQRAVLLAIFVNAVTIGMQTSPELNESYGGFIRAVDVVVVVAFSIEIALRLYAYGTRFFRDPWNWFDLVVVAVAIVPPTHYFSVVRVLRVLRLARLVSVVPSLRRVVAALLSAVPGIGSIIVMLMVALYSGAVLGVQLFRSVAPEDFGSLDRSLLTMFAIMTLGELAGHRRADRGGAAGGLGVLRRVHRADRVHPAQPADRRDRQRDGDRGEQEPVAGGPGAGGATARGRHAGAERAARGGARAADGAGHGRVRGR
;
A
#
# COMPACT_ATOMS: atom_id res chain seq x y z
N MET A 1 31.46 18.17 46.86
CA MET A 1 30.46 17.96 47.95
C MET A 1 29.07 17.92 47.33
N ALA A 2 28.58 16.73 46.97
CA ALA A 2 27.17 16.46 46.64
C ALA A 2 26.92 14.94 46.71
N LEU A 3 26.95 14.44 47.94
CA LEU A 3 26.23 13.27 48.47
C LEU A 3 26.03 12.07 47.53
N GLU A 4 27.02 11.18 47.46
CA GLU A 4 26.73 9.76 47.27
C GLU A 4 25.92 9.29 48.48
N GLN A 5 24.59 9.33 48.37
CA GLN A 5 23.74 8.75 49.40
C GLN A 5 23.89 7.22 49.35
N PRO A 6 24.32 6.56 50.43
CA PRO A 6 24.39 5.11 50.49
C PRO A 6 22.99 4.58 50.22
N ALA A 7 22.84 3.66 49.26
CA ALA A 7 21.55 3.07 48.94
C ALA A 7 20.86 2.61 50.23
N THR A 8 19.81 3.33 50.63
CA THR A 8 19.08 3.07 51.87
C THR A 8 18.68 1.60 51.92
N ASN A 9 18.64 0.98 53.12
CA ASN A 9 18.32 -0.44 53.28
C ASN A 9 17.05 -0.86 52.50
N SER A 10 16.09 0.05 52.33
CA SER A 10 14.88 -0.09 51.53
C SER A 10 15.13 -0.32 50.03
N ARG A 11 16.08 0.39 49.39
CA ARG A 11 16.45 0.16 47.98
C ARG A 11 17.13 -1.19 47.77
N ARG A 12 18.01 -1.60 48.71
CA ARG A 12 18.62 -2.94 48.69
C ARG A 12 17.60 -4.06 48.85
N ARG A 13 16.55 -3.84 49.66
CA ARG A 13 15.43 -4.79 49.79
C ARG A 13 14.58 -4.86 48.52
N ALA A 14 14.22 -3.71 47.93
CA ALA A 14 13.49 -3.66 46.67
C ALA A 14 14.23 -4.40 45.55
N ARG A 15 15.54 -4.20 45.44
CA ARG A 15 16.39 -4.91 44.48
C ARG A 15 16.38 -6.43 44.70
N ARG A 16 16.50 -6.89 45.95
CA ARG A 16 16.38 -8.32 46.29
C ARG A 16 15.03 -8.92 45.90
N ILE A 17 13.94 -8.17 46.04
CA ILE A 17 12.60 -8.63 45.64
C ILE A 17 12.52 -8.76 44.12
N VAL A 18 12.92 -7.72 43.39
CA VAL A 18 12.88 -7.68 41.91
C VAL A 18 13.75 -8.77 41.28
N GLU A 19 14.93 -9.02 41.85
CA GLU A 19 15.87 -10.03 41.36
C GLU A 19 15.50 -11.46 41.82
N SER A 20 14.46 -11.62 42.63
CA SER A 20 14.05 -12.94 43.13
C SER A 20 13.39 -13.79 42.05
N GLY A 21 13.76 -15.07 41.99
CA GLY A 21 13.17 -16.04 41.06
C GLY A 21 11.63 -16.19 41.17
N PRO A 22 11.02 -16.16 42.38
CA PRO A 22 9.56 -16.14 42.50
C PRO A 22 8.92 -14.90 41.87
N PHE A 23 9.50 -13.71 42.06
CA PHE A 23 9.00 -12.48 41.45
C PHE A 23 9.05 -12.56 39.92
N GLN A 24 10.17 -13.01 39.36
CA GLN A 24 10.32 -13.19 37.91
C GLN A 24 9.30 -14.21 37.35
N ARG A 25 9.07 -15.32 38.06
CA ARG A 25 8.05 -16.32 37.68
C ARG A 25 6.63 -15.74 37.74
N ALA A 26 6.33 -14.90 38.73
CA ALA A 26 5.03 -14.23 38.83
C ALA A 26 4.79 -13.27 37.65
N VAL A 27 5.80 -12.49 37.26
CA VAL A 27 5.73 -11.62 36.07
C VAL A 27 5.52 -12.45 34.80
N LEU A 28 6.25 -13.55 34.65
CA LEU A 28 6.10 -14.45 33.51
C LEU A 28 4.70 -15.07 33.45
N LEU A 29 4.15 -15.49 34.59
CA LEU A 29 2.78 -16.01 34.69
C LEU A 29 1.77 -14.93 34.30
N ALA A 30 1.94 -13.69 34.75
CA ALA A 30 1.06 -12.58 34.38
C ALA A 30 1.10 -12.30 32.87
N ILE A 31 2.27 -12.40 32.22
CA ILE A 31 2.40 -12.29 30.76
C ILE A 31 1.63 -13.41 30.06
N PHE A 32 1.75 -14.64 30.56
CA PHE A 32 1.04 -15.79 30.00
C PHE A 32 -0.48 -15.65 30.13
N VAL A 33 -0.98 -15.30 31.33
CA VAL A 33 -2.40 -15.03 31.57
C VAL A 33 -2.91 -13.96 30.61
N ASN A 34 -2.17 -12.87 30.45
CA ASN A 34 -2.53 -11.81 29.53
C ASN A 34 -2.59 -12.26 28.06
N ALA A 35 -1.69 -13.15 27.64
CA ALA A 35 -1.71 -13.74 26.30
C ALA A 35 -3.00 -14.54 26.07
N VAL A 36 -3.38 -15.37 27.04
CA VAL A 36 -4.63 -16.13 26.99
C VAL A 36 -5.84 -15.19 26.94
N THR A 37 -5.85 -14.13 27.76
CA THR A 37 -6.93 -13.13 27.77
C THR A 37 -7.10 -12.45 26.41
N ILE A 38 -6.01 -12.09 25.73
CA ILE A 38 -6.05 -11.52 24.37
C ILE A 38 -6.62 -12.53 23.37
N GLY A 39 -6.23 -13.80 23.46
CA GLY A 39 -6.80 -14.87 22.64
C GLY A 39 -8.31 -15.02 22.84
N MET A 40 -8.77 -15.00 24.09
CA MET A 40 -10.20 -15.07 24.41
C MET A 40 -10.99 -13.87 23.90
N GLN A 41 -10.41 -12.66 23.94
CA GLN A 41 -11.04 -11.44 23.38
C GLN A 41 -11.23 -11.51 21.85
N THR A 42 -10.47 -12.35 21.17
CA THR A 42 -10.54 -12.47 19.71
C THR A 42 -11.76 -13.29 19.26
N SER A 43 -12.27 -14.19 20.12
CA SER A 43 -13.52 -14.90 19.86
C SER A 43 -14.72 -14.04 20.31
N PRO A 44 -15.66 -13.71 19.41
CA PRO A 44 -16.87 -12.97 19.76
C PRO A 44 -17.69 -13.66 20.86
N GLU A 45 -17.86 -14.98 20.76
CA GLU A 45 -18.65 -15.82 21.67
C GLU A 45 -18.12 -15.77 23.11
N LEU A 46 -16.79 -15.89 23.26
CA LEU A 46 -16.13 -15.85 24.58
C LEU A 46 -16.12 -14.43 25.16
N ASN A 47 -15.96 -13.42 24.32
CA ASN A 47 -15.97 -12.03 24.76
C ASN A 47 -17.37 -11.56 25.17
N GLU A 48 -18.43 -12.06 24.53
CA GLU A 48 -19.81 -11.78 24.94
C GLU A 48 -20.15 -12.46 26.28
N SER A 49 -19.75 -13.73 26.44
CA SER A 49 -20.05 -14.51 27.65
C SER A 49 -19.21 -14.14 28.87
N TYR A 50 -17.92 -13.85 28.67
CA TYR A 50 -16.94 -13.63 29.76
C TYR A 50 -16.27 -12.25 29.72
N GLY A 51 -16.73 -11.32 28.87
CA GLY A 51 -16.06 -10.04 28.64
C GLY A 51 -15.83 -9.21 29.91
N GLY A 52 -16.75 -9.27 30.88
CA GLY A 52 -16.58 -8.60 32.17
C GLY A 52 -15.38 -9.14 32.97
N PHE A 53 -15.27 -10.46 33.10
CA PHE A 53 -14.17 -11.14 33.78
C PHE A 53 -12.84 -10.90 33.05
N ILE A 54 -12.83 -11.06 31.73
CA ILE A 54 -11.67 -10.80 30.86
C ILE A 54 -11.15 -9.37 31.06
N ARG A 55 -12.03 -8.37 31.10
CA ARG A 55 -11.65 -6.97 31.37
C ARG A 55 -11.08 -6.77 32.78
N ALA A 56 -11.66 -7.42 33.79
CA ALA A 56 -11.13 -7.35 35.15
C ALA A 56 -9.71 -7.92 35.24
N VAL A 57 -9.46 -9.08 34.62
CA VAL A 57 -8.13 -9.68 34.53
C VAL A 57 -7.14 -8.77 33.81
N ASP A 58 -7.55 -8.16 32.69
CA ASP A 58 -6.72 -7.20 31.93
C ASP A 58 -6.26 -6.03 32.81
N VAL A 59 -7.18 -5.45 33.59
CA VAL A 59 -6.87 -4.35 34.52
C VAL A 59 -5.92 -4.81 35.62
N VAL A 60 -6.16 -5.97 36.24
CA VAL A 60 -5.29 -6.52 37.29
C VAL A 60 -3.87 -6.74 36.78
N VAL A 61 -3.73 -7.29 35.57
CA VAL A 61 -2.43 -7.50 34.90
C VAL A 61 -1.72 -6.16 34.67
N VAL A 62 -2.42 -5.15 34.14
CA VAL A 62 -1.83 -3.83 33.88
C VAL A 62 -1.37 -3.17 35.18
N VAL A 63 -2.17 -3.26 36.24
CA VAL A 63 -1.78 -2.75 37.57
C VAL A 63 -0.56 -3.49 38.10
N ALA A 64 -0.52 -4.82 37.98
CA ALA A 64 0.62 -5.63 38.40
C ALA A 64 1.91 -5.23 37.66
N PHE A 65 1.86 -5.05 36.34
CA PHE A 65 3.01 -4.57 35.55
C PHE A 65 3.41 -3.13 35.87
N SER A 66 2.46 -2.29 36.24
CA SER A 66 2.72 -0.91 36.67
C SER A 66 3.46 -0.88 38.00
N ILE A 67 3.05 -1.72 38.96
CA ILE A 67 3.75 -1.87 40.25
C ILE A 67 5.14 -2.45 40.03
N GLU A 68 5.26 -3.46 39.17
CA GLU A 68 6.51 -4.11 38.81
C GLU A 68 7.53 -3.12 38.23
N ILE A 69 7.13 -2.31 37.24
CA ILE A 69 8.02 -1.34 36.63
C ILE A 69 8.38 -0.20 37.59
N ALA A 70 7.45 0.23 38.45
CA ALA A 70 7.71 1.21 39.49
C ALA A 70 8.72 0.70 40.52
N LEU A 71 8.61 -0.57 40.93
CA LEU A 71 9.57 -1.21 41.84
C LEU A 71 10.96 -1.34 41.20
N ARG A 72 11.03 -1.70 39.91
CA ARG A 72 12.28 -1.72 39.14
C ARG A 72 12.91 -0.33 39.06
N LEU A 73 12.11 0.69 38.74
CA LEU A 73 12.57 2.08 38.69
C LEU A 73 13.11 2.54 40.06
N TYR A 74 12.41 2.23 41.15
CA TYR A 74 12.87 2.55 42.50
C TYR A 74 14.14 1.79 42.90
N ALA A 75 14.26 0.52 42.54
CA ALA A 75 15.41 -0.32 42.85
C ALA A 75 16.68 0.08 42.08
N TYR A 76 16.56 0.42 40.80
CA TYR A 76 17.69 0.75 39.92
C TYR A 76 17.98 2.26 39.81
N GLY A 77 17.03 3.13 40.17
CA GLY A 77 17.18 4.58 40.10
C GLY A 77 17.53 5.06 38.70
N THR A 78 18.56 5.91 38.57
CA THR A 78 19.02 6.44 37.26
C THR A 78 19.60 5.37 36.34
N ARG A 79 20.06 4.23 36.87
CA ARG A 79 20.56 3.11 36.06
C ARG A 79 19.43 2.41 35.28
N PHE A 80 18.18 2.56 35.71
CA PHE A 80 17.02 2.04 34.99
C PHE A 80 17.00 2.52 33.54
N PHE A 81 17.25 3.81 33.31
CA PHE A 81 17.20 4.44 31.99
C PHE A 81 18.40 4.13 31.09
N ARG A 82 19.41 3.40 31.58
CA ARG A 82 20.55 2.95 30.77
C ARG A 82 20.32 1.59 30.11
N ASP A 83 19.33 0.83 30.56
CA ASP A 83 18.98 -0.46 29.98
C ASP A 83 17.86 -0.28 28.94
N PRO A 84 18.10 -0.58 27.65
CA PRO A 84 17.07 -0.49 26.60
C PRO A 84 15.84 -1.35 26.89
N TRP A 85 15.99 -2.47 27.60
CA TRP A 85 14.88 -3.37 27.93
C TRP A 85 13.95 -2.76 28.99
N ASN A 86 14.50 -1.98 29.92
CA ASN A 86 13.69 -1.25 30.90
C ASN A 86 12.92 -0.09 30.25
N TRP A 87 13.53 0.59 29.26
CA TRP A 87 12.83 1.58 28.43
C TRP A 87 11.70 0.97 27.63
N PHE A 88 11.95 -0.17 26.99
CA PHE A 88 10.92 -0.90 26.25
C PHE A 88 9.73 -1.26 27.15
N ASP A 89 10.00 -1.81 28.33
CA ASP A 89 8.97 -2.17 29.29
C ASP A 89 8.17 -0.96 29.78
N LEU A 90 8.82 0.19 30.00
CA LEU A 90 8.18 1.44 30.38
C LEU A 90 7.19 1.90 29.29
N VAL A 91 7.61 1.90 28.03
CA VAL A 91 6.75 2.27 26.89
C VAL A 91 5.54 1.34 26.80
N VAL A 92 5.75 0.04 26.94
CA VAL A 92 4.67 -0.95 26.91
C VAL A 92 3.63 -0.68 28.01
N VAL A 93 4.05 -0.41 29.24
CA VAL A 93 3.11 -0.11 30.34
C VAL A 93 2.42 1.24 30.11
N ALA A 94 3.13 2.24 29.62
CA ALA A 94 2.52 3.53 29.28
C ALA A 94 1.39 3.37 28.25
N VAL A 95 1.63 2.60 27.17
CA VAL A 95 0.62 2.28 26.16
C VAL A 95 -0.56 1.50 26.76
N ALA A 96 -0.32 0.61 27.73
CA ALA A 96 -1.37 -0.18 28.37
C ALA A 96 -2.29 0.63 29.29
N ILE A 97 -1.77 1.68 29.93
CA ILE A 97 -2.54 2.55 30.83
C ILE A 97 -3.45 3.50 30.04
N VAL A 98 -3.05 3.92 28.84
CA VAL A 98 -3.83 4.87 28.04
C VAL A 98 -5.22 4.30 27.73
N PRO A 99 -6.31 4.97 28.14
CA PRO A 99 -7.66 4.48 27.91
C PRO A 99 -7.98 4.47 26.40
N PRO A 100 -8.79 3.51 25.92
CA PRO A 100 -9.10 3.40 24.52
C PRO A 100 -10.19 4.43 24.17
N THR A 101 -9.79 5.68 23.90
CA THR A 101 -10.69 6.72 23.38
C THR A 101 -10.74 6.65 21.85
N HIS A 102 -11.74 7.28 21.22
CA HIS A 102 -11.91 7.28 19.76
C HIS A 102 -10.64 7.75 19.01
N TYR A 103 -9.92 8.73 19.57
CA TYR A 103 -8.68 9.28 19.01
C TYR A 103 -7.48 8.33 19.12
N PHE A 104 -7.53 7.35 20.02
CA PHE A 104 -6.45 6.39 20.28
C PHE A 104 -6.80 4.97 19.84
N SER A 105 -7.52 4.83 18.73
CA SER A 105 -7.89 3.51 18.18
C SER A 105 -6.67 2.63 17.89
N VAL A 106 -5.54 3.23 17.47
CA VAL A 106 -4.27 2.50 17.27
C VAL A 106 -3.69 1.98 18.59
N VAL A 107 -3.80 2.74 19.68
CA VAL A 107 -3.31 2.33 21.02
C VAL A 107 -3.97 1.03 21.47
N ARG A 108 -5.25 0.82 21.13
CA ARG A 108 -5.95 -0.44 21.39
C ARG A 108 -5.19 -1.64 20.80
N VAL A 109 -4.74 -1.53 19.56
CA VAL A 109 -3.98 -2.58 18.87
C VAL A 109 -2.58 -2.71 19.46
N LEU A 110 -1.92 -1.58 19.77
CA LEU A 110 -0.58 -1.56 20.37
C LEU A 110 -0.54 -2.21 21.76
N ARG A 111 -1.66 -2.40 22.44
CA ARG A 111 -1.70 -3.19 23.69
C ARG A 111 -1.23 -4.63 23.50
N VAL A 112 -1.28 -5.19 22.28
CA VAL A 112 -0.69 -6.51 21.98
C VAL A 112 0.83 -6.51 22.18
N LEU A 113 1.50 -5.35 22.07
CA LEU A 113 2.94 -5.21 22.31
C LEU A 113 3.34 -5.63 23.72
N ARG A 114 2.39 -5.68 24.68
CA ARG A 114 2.71 -6.20 26.01
C ARG A 114 3.10 -7.67 26.02
N LEU A 115 2.72 -8.44 25.00
CA LEU A 115 3.21 -9.81 24.80
C LEU A 115 4.71 -9.83 24.46
N ALA A 116 5.22 -8.79 23.81
CA ALA A 116 6.65 -8.66 23.56
C ALA A 116 7.46 -8.40 24.84
N ARG A 117 6.84 -8.12 26.00
CA ARG A 117 7.52 -8.21 27.32
C ARG A 117 8.08 -9.59 27.61
N LEU A 118 7.58 -10.66 26.95
CA LEU A 118 8.21 -11.96 27.05
C LEU A 118 9.68 -11.90 26.61
N VAL A 119 9.99 -11.10 25.59
CA VAL A 119 11.36 -10.88 25.12
C VAL A 119 12.20 -10.20 26.19
N SER A 120 11.65 -9.17 26.85
CA SER A 120 12.37 -8.48 27.92
C SER A 120 12.48 -9.33 29.18
N VAL A 121 11.58 -10.27 29.48
CA VAL A 121 11.73 -11.11 30.68
C VAL A 121 12.68 -12.30 30.45
N VAL A 122 12.70 -12.85 29.23
CA VAL A 122 13.45 -14.08 28.92
C VAL A 122 14.84 -13.76 28.34
N PRO A 123 15.96 -14.06 29.06
CA PRO A 123 17.30 -13.66 28.61
C PRO A 123 17.75 -14.30 27.29
N SER A 124 17.28 -15.51 26.96
CA SER A 124 17.56 -16.13 25.65
C SER A 124 16.92 -15.33 24.52
N LEU A 125 15.68 -14.87 24.68
CA LEU A 125 15.01 -14.04 23.68
C LEU A 125 15.67 -12.67 23.53
N ARG A 126 16.10 -12.04 24.64
CA ARG A 126 16.90 -10.80 24.59
C ARG A 126 18.15 -10.98 23.72
N ARG A 127 18.87 -12.09 23.89
CA ARG A 127 20.08 -12.38 23.10
C ARG A 127 19.77 -12.56 21.62
N VAL A 128 18.70 -13.30 21.28
CA VAL A 128 18.26 -13.49 19.89
C VAL A 128 17.90 -12.15 19.26
N VAL A 129 17.07 -11.34 19.92
CA VAL A 129 16.66 -10.03 19.40
C VAL A 129 17.84 -9.07 19.29
N ALA A 130 18.75 -9.05 20.26
CA ALA A 130 19.96 -8.24 20.19
C ALA A 130 20.85 -8.65 19.00
N ALA A 131 21.01 -9.95 18.75
CA ALA A 131 21.75 -10.45 17.60
C ALA A 131 21.11 -10.02 16.27
N LEU A 132 19.78 -10.14 16.15
CA LEU A 132 19.03 -9.66 14.98
C LEU A 132 19.19 -8.15 14.77
N LEU A 133 19.06 -7.37 15.83
CA LEU A 133 19.23 -5.91 15.77
C LEU A 133 20.67 -5.50 15.44
N SER A 134 21.66 -6.29 15.85
CA SER A 134 23.06 -6.03 15.53
C SER A 134 23.38 -6.16 14.03
N ALA A 135 22.57 -6.92 13.29
CA ALA A 135 22.70 -7.06 11.83
C ALA A 135 22.11 -5.88 11.04
N VAL A 136 21.19 -5.11 11.64
CA VAL A 136 20.44 -4.03 10.96
C VAL A 136 21.37 -2.96 10.35
N PRO A 137 22.41 -2.45 11.04
CA PRO A 137 23.31 -1.47 10.45
C PRO A 137 24.03 -1.98 9.20
N GLY A 138 24.36 -3.28 9.16
CA GLY A 138 25.08 -3.91 8.04
C GLY A 138 24.27 -3.98 6.75
N ILE A 139 22.95 -4.02 6.84
CA ILE A 139 22.04 -4.07 5.67
C ILE A 139 21.51 -2.68 5.26
N GLY A 140 21.90 -1.62 5.96
CA GLY A 140 21.37 -0.27 5.74
C GLY A 140 21.60 0.25 4.31
N SER A 141 22.77 -0.01 3.73
CA SER A 141 23.09 0.37 2.35
C SER A 141 22.18 -0.33 1.33
N ILE A 142 21.89 -1.61 1.57
CA ILE A 142 20.98 -2.40 0.72
C ILE A 142 19.56 -1.85 0.82
N ILE A 143 19.10 -1.49 2.02
CA ILE A 143 17.77 -0.88 2.22
C ILE A 143 17.67 0.45 1.44
N VAL A 144 18.69 1.31 1.50
CA VAL A 144 18.70 2.58 0.76
C VAL A 144 18.68 2.33 -0.74
N MET A 145 19.52 1.43 -1.24
CA MET A 145 19.53 1.06 -2.66
C MET A 145 18.17 0.52 -3.11
N LEU A 146 17.54 -0.32 -2.28
CA LEU A 146 16.21 -0.86 -2.54
C LEU A 146 15.13 0.25 -2.58
N MET A 147 15.18 1.21 -1.65
CA MET A 147 14.23 2.33 -1.63
C MET A 147 14.36 3.21 -2.87
N VAL A 148 15.58 3.46 -3.36
CA VAL A 148 15.80 4.21 -4.61
C VAL A 148 15.23 3.45 -5.81
N ALA A 149 15.43 2.13 -5.88
CA ALA A 149 14.89 1.30 -6.94
C ALA A 149 13.35 1.29 -6.93
N LEU A 150 12.72 1.09 -5.76
CA LEU A 150 11.27 1.13 -5.60
C LEU A 150 10.68 2.49 -5.94
N TYR A 151 11.32 3.58 -5.51
CA TYR A 151 10.88 4.94 -5.82
C TYR A 151 10.96 5.24 -7.33
N SER A 152 12.09 4.91 -7.96
CA SER A 152 12.28 5.14 -9.40
C SER A 152 11.27 4.32 -10.22
N GLY A 153 11.08 3.04 -9.86
CA GLY A 153 10.07 2.18 -10.47
C GLY A 153 8.65 2.71 -10.29
N ALA A 154 8.32 3.27 -9.12
CA ALA A 154 7.02 3.87 -8.88
C ALA A 154 6.77 5.13 -9.72
N VAL A 155 7.77 6.00 -9.84
CA VAL A 155 7.69 7.21 -10.70
C VAL A 155 7.50 6.82 -12.17
N LEU A 156 8.27 5.84 -12.66
CA LEU A 156 8.10 5.32 -14.02
C LEU A 156 6.73 4.68 -14.22
N GLY A 157 6.27 3.89 -13.25
CA GLY A 157 4.97 3.23 -13.28
C GLY A 157 3.82 4.23 -13.40
N VAL A 158 3.83 5.30 -12.60
CA VAL A 158 2.85 6.38 -12.71
C VAL A 158 2.91 7.06 -14.08
N GLN A 159 4.10 7.36 -14.60
CA GLN A 159 4.23 8.02 -15.90
C GLN A 159 3.74 7.16 -17.08
N LEU A 160 3.97 5.85 -17.02
CA LEU A 160 3.67 4.93 -18.11
C LEU A 160 2.26 4.34 -18.04
N PHE A 161 1.78 4.02 -16.83
CA PHE A 161 0.59 3.19 -16.65
C PHE A 161 -0.56 3.88 -15.92
N ARG A 162 -0.44 5.16 -15.56
CA ARG A 162 -1.54 5.90 -14.91
C ARG A 162 -2.86 5.85 -15.69
N SER A 163 -2.82 5.88 -17.03
CA SER A 163 -4.02 5.84 -17.88
C SER A 163 -4.56 4.41 -18.09
N VAL A 164 -3.70 3.40 -17.99
CA VAL A 164 -4.03 1.99 -18.28
C VAL A 164 -4.47 1.24 -17.02
N ALA A 165 -3.80 1.49 -15.89
CA ALA A 165 -4.03 0.85 -14.60
C ALA A 165 -4.02 1.91 -13.46
N PRO A 166 -5.03 2.81 -13.42
CA PRO A 166 -5.11 3.88 -12.43
C PRO A 166 -5.28 3.38 -10.98
N GLU A 167 -5.78 2.16 -10.78
CA GLU A 167 -5.89 1.58 -9.44
C GLU A 167 -4.51 1.29 -8.82
N ASP A 168 -3.56 0.82 -9.63
CA ASP A 168 -2.22 0.45 -9.20
C ASP A 168 -1.21 1.61 -9.33
N PHE A 169 -1.38 2.47 -10.35
CA PHE A 169 -0.43 3.53 -10.75
C PHE A 169 -1.02 4.95 -10.78
N GLY A 170 -2.21 5.15 -10.20
CA GLY A 170 -2.86 6.46 -10.19
C GLY A 170 -2.10 7.51 -9.39
N SER A 171 -1.53 7.11 -8.25
CA SER A 171 -0.77 7.95 -7.32
C SER A 171 0.54 7.30 -6.91
N LEU A 172 1.48 8.11 -6.43
CA LEU A 172 2.83 7.65 -6.08
C LEU A 172 2.84 6.63 -4.94
N ASP A 173 2.02 6.84 -3.91
CA ASP A 173 1.86 5.93 -2.77
C ASP A 173 1.35 4.54 -3.20
N ARG A 174 0.34 4.50 -4.06
CA ARG A 174 -0.18 3.25 -4.62
C ARG A 174 0.86 2.58 -5.50
N SER A 175 1.54 3.34 -6.34
CA SER A 175 2.58 2.80 -7.21
C SER A 175 3.78 2.26 -6.42
N LEU A 176 4.17 2.89 -5.30
CA LEU A 176 5.21 2.40 -4.41
C LEU A 176 4.82 1.05 -3.79
N LEU A 177 3.59 0.94 -3.28
CA LEU A 177 3.06 -0.31 -2.73
C LEU A 177 2.95 -1.39 -3.82
N THR A 178 2.56 -1.02 -5.04
CA THR A 178 2.51 -1.91 -6.20
C THR A 178 3.89 -2.43 -6.57
N MET A 179 4.91 -1.58 -6.66
CA MET A 179 6.29 -2.00 -6.93
C MET A 179 6.81 -2.92 -5.83
N PHE A 180 6.56 -2.58 -4.57
CA PHE A 180 6.92 -3.42 -3.44
C PHE A 180 6.23 -4.79 -3.51
N ALA A 181 4.93 -4.81 -3.78
CA ALA A 181 4.15 -6.03 -3.91
C ALA A 181 4.58 -6.89 -5.10
N ILE A 182 4.94 -6.30 -6.24
CA ILE A 182 5.44 -7.05 -7.40
C ILE A 182 6.80 -7.68 -7.07
N MET A 183 7.70 -6.94 -6.43
CA MET A 183 9.03 -7.41 -6.09
C MET A 183 9.02 -8.49 -5.00
N THR A 184 8.15 -8.36 -3.98
CA THR A 184 8.12 -9.28 -2.81
C THR A 184 7.08 -10.39 -2.95
N LEU A 185 5.94 -10.12 -3.59
CA LEU A 185 4.77 -11.01 -3.64
C LEU A 185 4.38 -11.36 -5.08
N GLY A 186 5.34 -11.40 -6.01
CA GLY A 186 5.11 -11.48 -7.47
C GLY A 186 4.01 -12.45 -7.92
N GLU A 187 3.87 -13.61 -7.27
CA GLU A 187 2.83 -14.59 -7.58
C GLU A 187 1.49 -14.34 -6.88
N LEU A 188 1.50 -13.85 -5.62
CA LEU A 188 0.30 -13.57 -4.84
C LEU A 188 -0.43 -12.32 -5.34
N ALA A 189 0.31 -11.34 -5.86
CA ALA A 189 -0.24 -10.16 -6.49
C ALA A 189 -1.00 -10.53 -7.77
N GLY A 190 -0.49 -11.49 -8.56
CA GLY A 190 -1.20 -12.05 -9.72
C GLY A 190 -2.52 -12.72 -9.33
N HIS A 191 -2.51 -13.55 -8.27
CA HIS A 191 -3.71 -14.25 -7.80
C HIS A 191 -4.76 -13.31 -7.18
N ARG A 192 -4.36 -12.35 -6.33
CA ARG A 192 -5.30 -11.34 -5.79
C ARG A 192 -5.89 -10.43 -6.87
N ARG A 193 -5.15 -10.19 -7.96
CA ARG A 193 -5.64 -9.44 -9.13
C ARG A 193 -6.59 -10.27 -9.98
N ALA A 194 -6.34 -11.57 -10.14
CA ALA A 194 -7.26 -12.49 -10.83
C ALA A 194 -8.60 -12.59 -10.07
N ASP A 195 -8.55 -12.64 -8.74
CA ASP A 195 -9.74 -12.77 -7.89
C ASP A 195 -10.54 -11.46 -7.79
N ARG A 196 -9.88 -10.29 -7.67
CA ARG A 196 -10.55 -8.98 -7.82
C ARG A 196 -11.07 -8.72 -9.24
N GLY A 197 -10.45 -9.34 -10.25
CA GLY A 197 -10.85 -9.25 -11.65
C GLY A 197 -12.05 -10.12 -12.02
N GLY A 198 -12.56 -10.95 -11.10
CA GLY A 198 -13.59 -11.97 -11.32
C GLY A 198 -15.01 -11.50 -11.59
N ALA A 199 -15.30 -10.19 -11.70
CA ALA A 199 -16.68 -9.75 -11.99
C ALA A 199 -16.85 -8.55 -12.94
N ALA A 200 -15.84 -7.70 -13.22
CA ALA A 200 -16.11 -6.52 -14.06
C ALA A 200 -14.92 -5.87 -14.81
N GLY A 201 -13.66 -6.09 -14.41
CA GLY A 201 -12.53 -5.28 -14.91
C GLY A 201 -11.71 -5.90 -16.04
N GLY A 202 -11.41 -7.20 -15.96
CA GLY A 202 -10.40 -7.85 -16.81
C GLY A 202 -10.82 -8.03 -18.28
N LEU A 203 -12.12 -8.18 -18.53
CA LEU A 203 -12.69 -8.26 -19.87
C LEU A 203 -12.86 -6.90 -20.55
N GLY A 204 -12.67 -5.77 -19.84
CA GLY A 204 -12.79 -4.43 -20.40
C GLY A 204 -11.55 -3.99 -21.18
N VAL A 205 -10.35 -4.33 -20.70
CA VAL A 205 -9.08 -3.85 -21.28
C VAL A 205 -8.73 -4.63 -22.55
N LEU A 206 -8.79 -5.96 -22.52
CA LEU A 206 -8.57 -6.81 -23.69
C LEU A 206 -9.64 -6.64 -24.76
N ARG A 207 -10.89 -6.33 -24.37
CA ARG A 207 -11.98 -6.07 -25.32
C ARG A 207 -11.97 -4.64 -25.87
N ARG A 208 -11.35 -3.66 -25.20
CA ARG A 208 -11.12 -2.31 -25.76
C ARG A 208 -9.96 -2.29 -26.75
N VAL A 209 -8.87 -2.99 -26.47
CA VAL A 209 -7.74 -3.11 -27.41
C VAL A 209 -8.18 -3.88 -28.67
N HIS A 210 -8.95 -4.96 -28.52
CA HIS A 210 -9.44 -5.72 -29.68
C HIS A 210 -10.57 -5.02 -30.47
N ARG A 211 -11.29 -4.07 -29.87
CA ARG A 211 -12.38 -3.32 -30.54
C ARG A 211 -11.90 -2.07 -31.26
N ALA A 212 -10.76 -1.51 -30.87
CA ALA A 212 -10.12 -0.41 -31.60
C ALA A 212 -9.61 -0.86 -32.99
N ASP A 213 -9.32 -2.16 -33.15
CA ASP A 213 -8.82 -2.75 -34.40
C ASP A 213 -9.92 -3.23 -35.37
N ARG A 214 -11.21 -3.01 -35.03
CA ARG A 214 -12.36 -3.46 -35.84
C ARG A 214 -13.18 -2.33 -36.47
N VAL A 215 -12.57 -1.17 -36.70
CA VAL A 215 -13.17 -0.10 -37.51
C VAL A 215 -12.45 0.01 -38.86
N HIS A 216 -12.34 -1.11 -39.58
CA HIS A 216 -12.36 -1.16 -41.06
C HIS A 216 -12.36 -2.62 -41.56
N PRO A 217 -13.52 -3.29 -41.63
CA PRO A 217 -13.69 -4.35 -42.59
C PRO A 217 -14.05 -3.74 -43.94
N ALA A 218 -13.12 -3.81 -44.88
CA ALA A 218 -13.36 -3.55 -46.29
C ALA A 218 -14.58 -4.36 -46.76
N GLN A 219 -15.54 -3.66 -47.37
CA GLN A 219 -16.73 -4.23 -47.97
C GLN A 219 -16.32 -4.99 -49.25
N PRO A 220 -16.63 -6.29 -49.43
CA PRO A 220 -16.36 -6.98 -50.68
C PRO A 220 -17.33 -6.46 -51.73
N ALA A 221 -16.77 -5.92 -52.81
CA ALA A 221 -17.50 -5.43 -53.96
C ALA A 221 -18.33 -6.54 -54.61
N ASP A 222 -19.65 -6.33 -54.60
CA ASP A 222 -20.62 -7.03 -55.42
C ASP A 222 -20.36 -6.71 -56.91
N ARG A 223 -19.59 -7.59 -57.55
CA ARG A 223 -19.30 -7.59 -59.00
C ARG A 223 -19.91 -8.84 -59.65
N ARG A 224 -21.15 -9.17 -59.33
CA ARG A 224 -21.86 -10.27 -59.99
C ARG A 224 -23.26 -9.93 -60.48
N ASP A 225 -23.55 -8.67 -60.83
CA ASP A 225 -24.84 -8.34 -61.48
C ASP A 225 -24.79 -7.28 -62.59
N ARG A 226 -23.59 -6.86 -63.07
CA ARG A 226 -23.47 -5.92 -64.21
C ARG A 226 -23.01 -6.56 -65.53
N GLN A 227 -22.82 -7.87 -65.57
CA GLN A 227 -22.36 -8.58 -66.78
C GLN A 227 -23.48 -9.41 -67.42
N ARG A 228 -24.73 -8.94 -67.31
CA ARG A 228 -25.91 -9.55 -67.96
C ARG A 228 -26.74 -8.61 -68.83
N ASP A 229 -26.44 -7.31 -68.81
CA ASP A 229 -27.06 -6.31 -69.69
C ASP A 229 -25.98 -5.63 -70.52
N GLY A 230 -25.81 -6.07 -71.76
CA GLY A 230 -24.80 -5.52 -72.67
C GLY A 230 -24.50 -6.39 -73.87
N ASP A 231 -25.10 -7.58 -73.98
CA ASP A 231 -25.09 -8.38 -75.19
C ASP A 231 -26.23 -7.94 -76.12
N ARG A 232 -26.07 -6.78 -76.76
CA ARG A 232 -26.77 -6.40 -77.99
C ARG A 232 -25.93 -5.43 -78.83
N GLY A 233 -25.40 -5.98 -79.92
CA GLY A 233 -25.07 -5.26 -81.15
C GLY A 233 -23.76 -4.49 -81.15
N GLU A 234 -22.74 -5.01 -81.83
CA GLU A 234 -22.48 -4.61 -83.23
C GLU A 234 -21.35 -5.47 -83.82
N GLN A 235 -21.51 -5.78 -85.10
CA GLN A 235 -20.72 -6.69 -85.91
C GLN A 235 -19.47 -5.95 -86.47
N GLU A 236 -18.30 -6.59 -86.38
CA GLU A 236 -17.40 -6.91 -87.52
C GLU A 236 -16.25 -5.90 -87.82
N PRO A 237 -15.20 -6.24 -88.61
CA PRO A 237 -13.96 -6.80 -88.04
C PRO A 237 -12.62 -6.23 -88.60
N VAL A 238 -11.51 -6.87 -88.21
CA VAL A 238 -10.21 -7.03 -88.93
C VAL A 238 -9.10 -5.95 -88.83
N ALA A 239 -7.88 -6.49 -88.65
CA ALA A 239 -6.53 -6.02 -89.04
C ALA A 239 -5.66 -5.21 -88.07
N GLY A 240 -4.54 -5.84 -87.67
CA GLY A 240 -3.22 -5.37 -88.13
C GLY A 240 -2.29 -4.65 -87.13
N GLY A 241 -1.29 -5.40 -86.63
CA GLY A 241 0.11 -4.95 -86.55
C GLY A 241 0.56 -4.02 -85.39
N PRO A 242 1.75 -4.25 -84.80
CA PRO A 242 2.31 -3.41 -83.73
C PRO A 242 3.34 -2.39 -84.26
N GLY A 243 3.38 -1.20 -83.66
CA GLY A 243 4.44 -0.20 -83.81
C GLY A 243 4.06 1.06 -83.01
N ALA A 244 4.80 1.44 -81.98
CA ALA A 244 6.06 2.20 -82.00
C ALA A 244 5.84 3.70 -81.72
N GLY A 245 6.68 4.27 -80.85
CA GLY A 245 6.82 5.71 -80.59
C GLY A 245 5.80 6.24 -79.56
N GLY A 246 6.17 6.87 -78.45
CA GLY A 246 7.33 7.73 -78.24
C GLY A 246 6.86 9.19 -78.27
N ALA A 247 7.22 9.92 -77.21
CA ALA A 247 7.13 11.39 -77.10
C ALA A 247 5.70 11.92 -76.80
N THR A 248 5.45 12.98 -76.04
CA THR A 248 6.25 13.94 -75.25
C THR A 248 5.24 14.93 -74.64
N ALA A 249 5.70 15.65 -73.61
CA ALA A 249 5.31 17.02 -73.26
C ALA A 249 3.98 17.22 -72.50
N ARG A 250 4.05 17.64 -71.22
CA ARG A 250 4.22 19.03 -70.71
C ARG A 250 2.92 19.84 -70.71
N GLY A 251 2.37 20.07 -69.52
CA GLY A 251 1.38 21.11 -69.22
C GLY A 251 1.27 21.25 -67.70
N ARG A 252 2.00 22.20 -67.10
CA ARG A 252 1.49 23.47 -66.51
C ARG A 252 0.61 23.24 -65.26
N HIS A 253 1.17 23.49 -64.08
CA HIS A 253 1.08 24.76 -63.33
C HIS A 253 -0.33 25.12 -62.87
N ALA A 254 -0.52 25.16 -61.54
CA ALA A 254 -1.17 26.22 -60.74
C ALA A 254 -2.15 25.69 -59.67
N GLY A 255 -2.07 26.30 -58.46
CA GLY A 255 -3.03 26.19 -57.36
C GLY A 255 -2.42 25.68 -56.05
N ALA A 256 -1.53 26.42 -55.38
CA ALA A 256 -1.87 27.47 -54.39
C ALA A 256 -2.80 26.93 -53.29
N GLU A 257 -2.28 26.43 -52.16
CA GLU A 257 -2.00 27.19 -50.92
C GLU A 257 -3.13 28.13 -50.46
N ARG A 258 -3.51 27.96 -49.18
CA ARG A 258 -4.27 28.83 -48.26
C ARG A 258 -5.77 28.52 -48.07
N ALA A 259 -6.05 27.89 -46.94
CA ALA A 259 -7.21 28.22 -46.11
C ALA A 259 -6.88 27.95 -44.62
N ALA A 260 -5.98 28.77 -44.08
CA ALA A 260 -5.87 28.99 -42.64
C ALA A 260 -6.20 30.46 -42.39
N ARG A 261 -7.06 30.70 -41.38
CA ARG A 261 -7.50 31.98 -40.77
C ARG A 261 -8.87 32.49 -41.24
N GLY A 262 -9.74 32.70 -40.25
CA GLY A 262 -11.03 33.39 -40.33
C GLY A 262 -12.13 32.51 -39.73
N GLY A 263 -12.79 32.82 -38.60
CA GLY A 263 -12.87 34.10 -37.92
C GLY A 263 -13.31 33.96 -36.47
N ALA A 264 -12.84 34.92 -35.69
CA ALA A 264 -13.42 35.29 -34.40
C ALA A 264 -14.39 36.46 -34.60
N ARG A 265 -15.34 36.56 -33.67
CA ARG A 265 -16.16 37.72 -33.27
C ARG A 265 -17.44 38.02 -34.05
N ALA A 266 -18.54 37.86 -33.32
CA ALA A 266 -19.59 38.86 -33.01
C ALA A 266 -20.77 38.06 -32.39
N ALA A 267 -21.57 38.48 -31.43
CA ALA A 267 -21.72 39.64 -30.56
C ALA A 267 -22.73 39.14 -29.49
N ASP A 268 -22.52 39.36 -28.19
CA ASP A 268 -22.98 40.51 -27.42
C ASP A 268 -24.50 40.54 -27.15
N GLY A 269 -24.84 40.77 -25.87
CA GLY A 269 -26.13 41.37 -25.47
C GLY A 269 -27.12 40.53 -24.65
N ALA A 270 -27.34 41.01 -23.41
CA ALA A 270 -28.47 40.81 -22.47
C ALA A 270 -28.30 39.65 -21.44
N GLY A 271 -28.30 39.86 -20.11
CA GLY A 271 -28.67 41.02 -19.30
C GLY A 271 -29.75 40.63 -18.26
N HIS A 272 -29.47 40.92 -16.97
CA HIS A 272 -30.33 40.79 -15.77
C HIS A 272 -30.53 39.36 -15.19
N GLY A 273 -30.47 39.12 -13.87
CA GLY A 273 -30.37 39.97 -12.69
C GLY A 273 -31.03 39.27 -11.47
N ARG A 274 -30.62 39.67 -10.25
CA ARG A 274 -31.05 39.27 -8.86
C ARG A 274 -30.26 38.11 -8.24
N VAL A 275 -29.46 38.24 -7.17
CA VAL A 275 -29.47 39.01 -5.90
C VAL A 275 -30.42 38.47 -4.81
N ARG A 276 -29.79 38.15 -3.66
CA ARG A 276 -30.26 37.92 -2.26
C ARG A 276 -30.79 36.51 -1.93
N GLY A 277 -30.42 35.92 -0.79
CA GLY A 277 -29.54 36.39 0.29
C GLY A 277 -29.66 35.52 1.55
N ARG A 278 -28.72 35.77 2.48
CA ARG A 278 -28.61 35.36 3.90
C ARG A 278 -28.43 33.87 4.20
#